data_AF-A0A2E1VNF3-F1
#
_entry.id   AF-A0A2E1VNF3-F1
#
_cell.length_a   1.000
_cell.length_b   1.000
_cell.length_c   1.000
_cell.angle_alpha   90.00
_cell.angle_beta   90.00
_cell.angle_gamma   90.00
#
_symmetry.space_group_name_H-M   'P 1'
#
loop_
_entity.id
_entity.type
_entity.pdbx_description
1 polymer ?
#
loop_
_entity_poly.entity_id
_entity_poly.type
_entity_poly.pdbx_seq_one_letter_code
_entity_poly.pdbx_strand_id
1 'polypeptide(L)'
;MVHARDLPRPGQLPDRRPTPAEAAAAELRGVRKLALAASGALGGAAAWAPVATQDPRAAWLPGIPALLVGAAVWAARRPRRCRVALILATACVATLAVATAGVLSRLAQGGQDPVVVWQATVFLICASFLLGAWPAFRRAEAARAEAEAVVALYEELP
;
A
#
# COMPACT_ATOMS: atom_id res chain seq x y z
N MET A 1 4.33 -16.93 -20.02
CA MET A 1 5.17 -16.67 -21.21
C MET A 1 5.76 -15.28 -21.05
N VAL A 2 6.96 -15.21 -20.46
CA VAL A 2 7.72 -13.96 -20.30
C VAL A 2 8.42 -13.72 -21.64
N HIS A 3 8.24 -12.53 -22.21
CA HIS A 3 8.89 -12.16 -23.47
C HIS A 3 10.41 -12.12 -23.25
N ALA A 4 11.13 -12.97 -23.97
CA ALA A 4 12.60 -12.99 -24.05
C ALA A 4 13.21 -11.73 -24.68
N ARG A 5 12.49 -10.60 -24.72
CA ARG A 5 12.93 -9.32 -25.30
C ARG A 5 13.58 -8.36 -24.30
N ASP A 6 13.48 -8.63 -23.00
CA ASP A 6 14.07 -7.77 -21.96
C ASP A 6 15.31 -8.38 -21.28
N LEU A 7 15.88 -9.46 -21.85
CA LEU A 7 17.21 -9.90 -21.43
C LEU A 7 18.25 -8.91 -21.97
N PRO A 8 19.07 -8.29 -21.11
CA PRO A 8 20.10 -7.36 -21.55
C PRO A 8 21.05 -8.10 -22.51
N ARG A 9 21.35 -7.46 -23.65
CA ARG A 9 22.24 -8.03 -24.66
C ARG A 9 23.60 -8.34 -24.03
N PRO A 10 24.25 -9.45 -24.39
CA PRO A 10 25.62 -9.73 -23.95
C PRO A 10 26.52 -8.56 -24.38
N GLY A 11 27.05 -7.83 -23.40
CA GLY A 11 27.84 -6.60 -23.60
C GLY A 11 27.19 -5.30 -23.11
N GLN A 12 25.92 -5.30 -22.70
CA GLN A 12 25.30 -4.18 -21.98
C GLN A 12 25.27 -4.48 -20.48
N LEU A 13 26.43 -4.45 -19.85
CA LEU A 13 26.49 -4.32 -18.40
C LEU A 13 26.03 -2.89 -18.09
N PRO A 14 24.95 -2.67 -17.33
CA PRO A 14 24.57 -1.34 -16.91
C PRO A 14 25.76 -0.72 -16.16
N ASP A 15 26.14 0.50 -16.55
CA ASP A 15 27.29 1.29 -16.04
C ASP A 15 27.27 1.50 -14.51
N ARG A 16 26.22 1.05 -13.84
CA ARG A 16 25.98 1.15 -12.41
C ARG A 16 25.40 -0.17 -11.89
N ARG A 17 26.02 -0.74 -10.86
CA ARG A 17 25.53 -1.93 -10.13
C ARG A 17 24.07 -1.68 -9.71
N PRO A 18 23.08 -2.38 -10.27
CA PRO A 18 21.68 -2.16 -9.91
C PRO A 18 21.50 -2.56 -8.44
N THR A 19 21.00 -1.64 -7.61
CA THR A 19 20.71 -2.01 -6.22
C THR A 19 19.35 -2.71 -6.17
N PRO A 20 19.23 -3.90 -5.55
CA PRO A 20 17.96 -4.62 -5.46
C PRO A 20 16.86 -3.79 -4.76
N ALA A 21 17.27 -2.84 -3.91
CA ALA A 21 16.38 -1.87 -3.27
C ALA A 21 15.75 -0.87 -4.25
N GLU A 22 16.46 -0.44 -5.29
CA GLU A 22 15.95 0.53 -6.28
C GLU A 22 14.98 -0.15 -7.27
N ALA A 23 15.30 -1.38 -7.72
CA ALA A 23 14.41 -2.17 -8.56
C ALA A 23 13.06 -2.44 -7.86
N ALA A 24 13.10 -2.87 -6.60
CA ALA A 24 11.88 -3.05 -5.80
C ALA A 24 11.14 -1.72 -5.56
N ALA A 25 11.86 -0.62 -5.31
CA ALA A 25 11.23 0.69 -5.10
C ALA A 25 10.53 1.23 -6.35
N ALA A 26 11.03 0.90 -7.55
CA ALA A 26 10.42 1.30 -8.82
C ALA A 26 9.02 0.72 -9.00
N GLU A 27 8.85 -0.57 -8.67
CA GLU A 27 7.56 -1.28 -8.70
C GLU A 27 6.59 -0.80 -7.62
N LEU A 28 7.12 -0.38 -6.46
CA LEU A 28 6.33 0.14 -5.34
C LEU A 28 5.78 1.56 -5.55
N ARG A 29 6.14 2.24 -6.65
CA ARG A 29 5.60 3.58 -6.97
C ARG A 29 4.09 3.57 -7.13
N GLY A 30 3.52 2.51 -7.71
CA GLY A 30 2.08 2.32 -7.83
C GLY A 30 1.41 2.23 -6.46
N VAL A 31 1.96 1.43 -5.56
CA VAL A 31 1.48 1.28 -4.17
C VAL A 31 1.56 2.60 -3.42
N ARG A 32 2.62 3.38 -3.62
CA ARG A 32 2.76 4.70 -2.99
C ARG A 32 1.66 5.67 -3.41
N LYS A 33 1.25 5.65 -4.70
CA LYS A 33 0.12 6.45 -5.19
C LYS A 33 -1.21 5.97 -4.58
N LEU A 34 -1.42 4.65 -4.53
CA LEU A 34 -2.60 4.06 -3.89
C LEU A 34 -2.68 4.41 -2.39
N ALA A 35 -1.55 4.36 -1.68
CA ALA A 35 -1.49 4.69 -0.27
C ALA A 35 -1.79 6.18 -0.02
N LEU A 36 -1.32 7.06 -0.91
CA LEU A 36 -1.67 8.48 -0.85
C LEU A 36 -3.17 8.71 -1.09
N ALA A 37 -3.74 8.04 -2.09
CA ALA A 37 -5.18 8.10 -2.37
C ALA A 37 -6.00 7.57 -1.19
N ALA A 38 -5.59 6.45 -0.59
CA ALA A 38 -6.21 5.88 0.60
C ALA A 38 -6.12 6.82 1.81
N SER A 39 -4.96 7.44 2.04
CA SER A 39 -4.79 8.46 3.09
C SER A 39 -5.75 9.64 2.90
N GLY A 40 -5.87 10.16 1.68
CA GLY A 40 -6.83 11.22 1.37
C GLY A 40 -8.28 10.78 1.57
N ALA A 41 -8.64 9.59 1.10
CA ALA A 41 -9.99 9.03 1.26
C ALA A 41 -10.35 8.80 2.74
N LEU A 42 -9.42 8.30 3.54
CA LEU A 42 -9.58 8.16 5.00
C LEU A 42 -9.67 9.51 5.69
N GLY A 43 -8.92 10.52 5.22
CA GLY A 43 -9.04 11.90 5.70
C GLY A 43 -10.43 12.50 5.42
N GLY A 44 -10.98 12.28 4.23
CA GLY A 44 -12.38 12.60 3.91
C GLY A 44 -13.37 11.83 4.79
N ALA A 45 -13.08 10.53 4.98
CA ALA A 45 -13.61 9.62 6.01
C ALA A 45 -13.81 10.31 7.37
N ALA A 46 -12.71 10.87 7.88
CA ALA A 46 -12.62 11.52 9.17
C ALA A 46 -13.38 12.85 9.21
N ALA A 47 -13.31 13.64 8.15
CA ALA A 47 -14.03 14.91 8.04
C ALA A 47 -15.55 14.72 8.05
N TRP A 48 -16.04 13.61 7.47
CA TRP A 48 -17.47 13.30 7.44
C TRP A 48 -17.99 12.60 8.70
N ALA A 49 -17.10 12.05 9.53
CA ALA A 49 -17.47 11.30 10.73
C ALA A 49 -18.38 12.06 11.72
N PRO A 50 -18.16 13.35 12.05
CA PRO A 50 -19.04 14.08 12.97
C PRO A 50 -20.47 14.22 12.42
N VAL A 51 -20.63 14.36 11.10
CA VAL A 51 -21.95 14.47 10.45
C VAL A 51 -22.68 13.14 10.50
N ALA A 52 -21.97 12.04 10.20
CA ALA A 52 -22.56 10.71 10.12
C ALA A 52 -22.86 10.08 11.50
N THR A 53 -22.09 10.42 12.53
CA THR A 53 -22.14 9.74 13.84
C THR A 53 -22.60 10.63 14.99
N GLN A 54 -22.69 11.96 14.78
CA GLN A 54 -22.92 12.95 15.83
C GLN A 54 -21.86 12.93 16.95
N ASP A 55 -20.75 12.19 16.76
CA ASP A 55 -19.63 12.10 17.69
C ASP A 55 -18.33 12.57 17.02
N PRO A 56 -17.72 13.68 17.46
CA PRO A 56 -16.43 14.14 16.92
C PRO A 56 -15.28 13.15 17.15
N ARG A 57 -15.39 12.24 18.13
CA ARG A 57 -14.37 11.22 18.40
C ARG A 57 -14.36 10.13 17.33
N ALA A 58 -15.46 9.93 16.60
CA ALA A 58 -15.51 8.96 15.51
C ALA A 58 -14.51 9.30 14.37
N ALA A 59 -14.14 10.57 14.22
CA ALA A 59 -13.14 11.02 13.25
C ALA A 59 -11.74 10.43 13.51
N TRP A 60 -11.43 10.03 14.75
CA TRP A 60 -10.12 9.50 15.12
C TRP A 60 -9.85 8.15 14.47
N LEU A 61 -10.92 7.38 14.25
CA LEU A 61 -10.87 6.01 13.76
C LEU A 61 -10.29 5.93 12.32
N PRO A 62 -10.75 6.72 11.33
CA PRO A 62 -10.07 6.83 10.05
C PRO A 62 -8.97 7.90 10.02
N GLY A 63 -9.03 8.92 10.89
CA GLY A 63 -8.11 10.05 10.88
C GLY A 63 -6.67 9.72 11.32
N ILE A 64 -6.50 8.95 12.39
CA ILE A 64 -5.15 8.52 12.83
C ILE A 64 -4.50 7.64 11.75
N PRO A 65 -5.17 6.60 11.21
CA PRO A 65 -4.65 5.84 10.06
C PRO A 65 -4.33 6.71 8.85
N ALA A 66 -5.16 7.70 8.51
CA ALA A 66 -4.88 8.61 7.40
C ALA A 66 -3.53 9.34 7.57
N LEU A 67 -3.26 9.85 8.78
CA LEU A 67 -1.99 10.51 9.13
C LEU A 67 -0.81 9.55 9.08
N LEU A 68 -0.95 8.35 9.65
CA LEU A 68 0.09 7.32 9.66
C LEU A 68 0.45 6.88 8.24
N VAL A 69 -0.55 6.65 7.39
CA VAL A 69 -0.34 6.29 5.98
C VAL A 69 0.30 7.46 5.22
N GLY A 70 -0.12 8.70 5.46
CA GLY A 70 0.49 9.89 4.87
C GLY A 70 1.96 10.05 5.26
N ALA A 71 2.29 9.85 6.54
CA ALA A 71 3.66 9.88 7.05
C ALA A 71 4.51 8.74 6.46
N ALA A 72 3.94 7.55 6.33
CA ALA A 72 4.60 6.42 5.68
C ALA A 72 4.87 6.69 4.19
N VAL A 73 3.93 7.28 3.46
CA VAL A 73 4.14 7.70 2.05
C VAL A 73 5.26 8.73 1.94
N TRP A 74 5.34 9.67 2.88
CA TRP A 74 6.42 10.64 2.94
C TRP A 74 7.78 9.97 3.23
N ALA A 75 7.84 9.04 4.20
CA ALA A 75 9.03 8.26 4.50
C ALA A 75 9.46 7.37 3.31
N ALA A 76 8.50 6.88 2.53
CA ALA A 76 8.71 6.08 1.33
C ALA A 76 9.29 6.87 0.13
N ARG A 77 9.61 8.16 0.31
CA ARG A 77 10.43 8.92 -0.66
C ARG A 77 11.86 8.40 -0.74
N ARG A 78 12.38 7.78 0.32
CA ARG A 78 13.73 7.19 0.33
C ARG A 78 13.66 5.73 -0.10
N PRO A 79 14.42 5.27 -1.12
CA PRO A 79 14.34 3.91 -1.64
C PRO A 79 14.63 2.86 -0.55
N ARG A 80 15.61 3.13 0.33
CA ARG A 80 15.96 2.26 1.47
C ARG A 80 14.83 2.05 2.48
N ARG A 81 13.90 3.00 2.62
CA ARG A 81 12.80 2.95 3.59
C ARG A 81 11.43 2.68 2.95
N CYS A 82 11.36 2.67 1.62
CA CYS A 82 10.13 2.55 0.84
C CYS A 82 9.36 1.28 1.21
N ARG A 83 10.03 0.12 1.20
CA ARG A 83 9.40 -1.17 1.51
C ARG A 83 8.84 -1.20 2.93
N VAL A 84 9.65 -0.85 3.93
CA VAL A 84 9.23 -0.88 5.34
C VAL A 84 8.07 0.08 5.59
N ALA A 85 8.16 1.31 5.06
CA ALA A 85 7.10 2.29 5.21
C ALA A 85 5.79 1.83 4.57
N LEU A 86 5.84 1.25 3.37
CA LEU A 86 4.63 0.74 2.71
C LEU A 86 4.06 -0.48 3.41
N ILE A 87 4.89 -1.37 3.97
CA ILE A 87 4.40 -2.49 4.81
C ILE A 87 3.67 -1.95 6.04
N LEU A 88 4.23 -0.95 6.73
CA LEU A 88 3.57 -0.33 7.88
C LEU A 88 2.25 0.35 7.49
N ALA A 89 2.21 1.04 6.36
CA ALA A 89 0.97 1.61 5.83
C ALA A 89 -0.08 0.52 5.55
N THR A 90 0.32 -0.57 4.88
CA THR A 90 -0.57 -1.70 4.59
C THR A 90 -1.07 -2.38 5.85
N ALA A 91 -0.21 -2.60 6.85
CA ALA A 91 -0.60 -3.15 8.14
C ALA A 91 -1.61 -2.25 8.85
N CYS A 92 -1.37 -0.92 8.86
CA CYS A 92 -2.29 0.04 9.45
C CYS A 92 -3.69 -0.01 8.78
N VAL A 93 -3.73 -0.04 7.45
CA VAL A 93 -4.99 -0.15 6.68
C VAL A 93 -5.67 -1.50 6.91
N ALA A 94 -4.91 -2.60 7.01
CA ALA A 94 -5.45 -3.91 7.31
C ALA A 94 -6.08 -3.97 8.71
N THR A 95 -5.43 -3.40 9.72
CA THR A 95 -5.97 -3.31 11.08
C THR A 95 -7.28 -2.51 11.09
N LEU A 96 -7.34 -1.40 10.35
CA LEU A 96 -8.56 -0.61 10.22
C LEU A 96 -9.68 -1.37 9.49
N ALA A 97 -9.36 -2.14 8.45
CA ALA A 97 -10.31 -3.01 7.76
C ALA A 97 -10.93 -4.04 8.72
N VAL A 98 -10.11 -4.69 9.56
CA VAL A 98 -10.59 -5.66 10.56
C VAL A 98 -11.45 -4.97 11.61
N ALA A 99 -11.03 -3.79 12.10
CA ALA A 99 -11.79 -3.03 13.10
C ALA A 99 -13.18 -2.60 12.57
N THR A 100 -13.31 -2.39 11.27
CA THR A 100 -14.57 -2.00 10.62
C THR A 100 -15.36 -3.17 10.03
N ALA A 101 -14.80 -4.39 10.02
CA ALA A 101 -15.44 -5.56 9.41
C ALA A 101 -16.78 -5.95 10.03
N GLY A 102 -17.01 -5.62 11.31
CA GLY A 102 -18.29 -5.82 11.99
C GLY A 102 -19.47 -5.14 11.28
N VAL A 103 -19.22 -4.11 10.47
CA VAL A 103 -20.25 -3.43 9.67
C VAL A 103 -20.96 -4.35 8.67
N LEU A 104 -20.27 -5.39 8.17
CA LEU A 104 -20.84 -6.32 7.20
C LEU A 104 -22.05 -7.07 7.78
N SER A 105 -21.99 -7.41 9.06
CA SER A 105 -23.11 -8.05 9.76
C SER A 105 -24.34 -7.13 9.87
N ARG A 106 -24.12 -5.83 10.08
CA ARG A 106 -25.18 -4.82 10.20
C ARG A 106 -25.80 -4.47 8.85
N LEU A 107 -24.98 -4.42 7.79
CA LEU A 107 -25.46 -4.27 6.42
C LEU A 107 -26.33 -5.45 5.99
N ALA A 108 -25.94 -6.68 6.34
CA ALA A 108 -26.72 -7.88 6.04
C ALA A 108 -28.10 -7.89 6.72
N GLN A 109 -28.24 -7.19 7.84
CA GLN A 109 -29.51 -7.01 8.57
C GLN A 109 -30.37 -5.86 8.02
N GLY A 110 -29.93 -5.17 6.95
CA GLY A 110 -30.67 -4.08 6.33
C GLY A 110 -30.50 -2.72 7.03
N GLY A 111 -29.50 -2.56 7.90
CA GLY A 111 -29.25 -1.29 8.59
C GLY A 111 -28.89 -0.18 7.61
N GLN A 112 -29.75 0.84 7.51
CA GLN A 112 -29.52 2.07 6.72
C GLN A 112 -28.99 3.23 7.57
N ASP A 113 -28.57 2.96 8.80
CA ASP A 113 -28.06 4.01 9.69
C ASP A 113 -26.84 4.71 9.08
N PRO A 114 -26.75 6.05 9.18
CA PRO A 114 -25.64 6.81 8.62
C PRO A 114 -24.28 6.36 9.19
N VAL A 115 -24.25 5.85 10.42
CA VAL A 115 -23.08 5.22 11.05
C VAL A 115 -22.64 3.97 10.30
N VAL A 116 -23.58 3.11 9.90
CA VAL A 116 -23.30 1.87 9.16
C VAL A 116 -22.78 2.20 7.76
N VAL A 117 -23.40 3.16 7.08
CA VAL A 117 -22.93 3.64 5.76
C VAL A 117 -21.52 4.22 5.84
N TRP A 118 -21.22 5.01 6.88
CA TRP A 118 -19.89 5.55 7.12
C TRP A 118 -18.84 4.46 7.39
N GLN A 119 -19.13 3.51 8.30
CA GLN A 119 -18.25 2.38 8.59
C GLN A 119 -17.99 1.52 7.34
N ALA A 120 -19.02 1.29 6.53
CA ALA A 120 -18.92 0.54 5.28
C ALA A 120 -18.04 1.26 4.26
N THR A 121 -18.15 2.58 4.17
CA THR A 121 -17.27 3.40 3.33
C THR A 121 -15.82 3.27 3.75
N VAL A 122 -15.51 3.36 5.06
CA VAL A 122 -14.15 3.16 5.58
C VAL A 122 -13.64 1.76 5.25
N PHE A 123 -14.47 0.72 5.43
CA PHE A 123 -14.12 -0.65 5.09
C PHE A 123 -13.79 -0.80 3.59
N LEU A 124 -14.62 -0.25 2.70
CA LEU A 124 -14.42 -0.30 1.25
C LEU A 124 -13.14 0.43 0.80
N ILE A 125 -12.82 1.57 1.42
CA ILE A 125 -11.55 2.27 1.18
C ILE A 125 -10.37 1.36 1.55
N CYS A 126 -10.43 0.69 2.70
CA CYS A 126 -9.36 -0.20 3.13
C CYS A 126 -9.24 -1.45 2.23
N ALA A 127 -10.37 -2.08 1.91
CA ALA A 127 -10.40 -3.28 1.08
C ALA A 127 -9.89 -3.01 -0.35
N SER A 128 -10.32 -1.90 -0.97
CA SER A 128 -9.84 -1.50 -2.31
C SER A 128 -8.34 -1.22 -2.34
N PHE A 129 -7.80 -0.58 -1.30
CA PHE A 129 -6.35 -0.40 -1.16
C PHE A 129 -5.61 -1.73 -1.06
N LEU A 130 -6.08 -2.66 -0.22
CA LEU A 130 -5.43 -3.98 -0.04
C LEU A 130 -5.44 -4.80 -1.33
N LEU A 131 -6.58 -4.82 -2.05
CA LEU A 131 -6.72 -5.50 -3.34
C LEU A 131 -5.77 -4.91 -4.40
N GLY A 132 -5.63 -3.57 -4.43
CA GLY A 132 -4.71 -2.90 -5.36
C GLY A 132 -3.23 -3.05 -5.00
N ALA A 133 -2.90 -3.11 -3.70
CA ALA A 133 -1.53 -3.22 -3.22
C ALA A 133 -0.94 -4.63 -3.43
N TRP A 134 -1.75 -5.68 -3.29
CA TRP A 134 -1.32 -7.08 -3.40
C TRP A 134 -0.50 -7.42 -4.67
N PRO A 135 -0.98 -7.18 -5.91
CA PRO A 135 -0.24 -7.55 -7.11
C PRO A 135 1.06 -6.75 -7.26
N ALA A 136 1.12 -5.54 -6.73
CA ALA A 136 2.31 -4.71 -6.79
C ALA A 136 3.38 -5.17 -5.79
N PHE A 137 3.00 -5.67 -4.61
CA PHE A 137 3.95 -6.33 -3.70
C PHE A 137 4.54 -7.60 -4.32
N ARG A 138 3.71 -8.41 -4.99
CA ARG A 138 4.19 -9.60 -5.71
C ARG A 138 5.20 -9.27 -6.81
N ARG A 139 4.95 -8.21 -7.59
CA ARG A 139 5.89 -7.71 -8.61
C ARG A 139 7.19 -7.19 -8.00
N ALA A 140 7.11 -6.45 -6.89
CA ALA A 140 8.28 -5.94 -6.19
C ALA A 140 9.15 -7.07 -5.59
N GLU A 141 8.55 -8.18 -5.14
CA GLU A 141 9.29 -9.36 -4.69
C GLU A 141 9.99 -10.09 -5.83
N ALA A 142 9.31 -10.27 -6.98
CA ALA A 142 9.92 -10.86 -8.17
C ALA A 142 11.12 -10.04 -8.68
N ALA A 143 10.94 -8.72 -8.83
CA ALA A 143 12.01 -7.82 -9.27
C ALA A 143 13.20 -7.79 -8.31
N ARG A 144 12.96 -7.95 -7.01
CA ARG A 144 14.03 -8.06 -6.00
C ARG A 144 14.80 -9.37 -6.17
N ALA A 145 14.10 -10.50 -6.32
CA ALA A 145 14.74 -11.80 -6.49
C ALA A 145 15.59 -11.86 -7.76
N GLU A 146 15.11 -11.28 -8.85
CA GLU A 146 15.88 -11.15 -10.11
C GLU A 146 17.14 -10.29 -9.91
N ALA A 147 17.04 -9.15 -9.23
CA ALA A 147 18.19 -8.31 -8.95
C ALA A 147 19.21 -8.97 -8.00
N GLU A 148 18.75 -9.74 -7.01
CA GLU A 148 19.62 -10.52 -6.12
C GLU A 148 20.37 -11.62 -6.88
N ALA A 149 19.71 -12.31 -7.82
CA ALA A 149 20.35 -13.30 -8.69
C ALA A 149 21.44 -12.69 -9.58
N VAL A 150 21.19 -11.49 -10.13
CA VAL A 150 22.19 -10.76 -10.93
C VAL A 150 23.39 -10.35 -10.08
N VAL A 151 23.17 -9.88 -8.84
CA VAL A 151 24.27 -9.53 -7.93
C VAL A 151 25.11 -10.75 -7.58
N ALA A 152 24.48 -11.90 -7.31
CA ALA A 152 25.19 -13.15 -7.02
C ALA A 152 26.11 -13.57 -8.20
N LEU A 153 25.63 -13.42 -9.45
CA LEU A 153 26.43 -13.72 -10.64
C LEU A 153 27.69 -12.83 -10.73
N TYR A 154 27.61 -11.56 -10.31
CA TYR A 154 28.78 -10.68 -10.23
C TYR A 154 29.74 -11.03 -9.09
N GLU A 155 29.26 -11.68 -8.04
CA GLU A 155 30.09 -12.12 -6.92
C GLU A 155 30.84 -13.44 -7.23
N GLU A 156 30.32 -14.22 -8.18
CA GLU A 156 30.94 -15.48 -8.66
C GLU A 156 31.99 -15.29 -9.77
N LEU A 157 32.14 -14.09 -10.33
CA LEU A 157 33.15 -13.74 -11.34
C LEU A 157 34.35 -13.06 -10.64
N PRO A 158 35.40 -13.82 -10.26
CA PRO A 158 36.64 -13.28 -9.67
C PRO A 158 37.47 -12.46 -10.65
#